data_AF-A0A1Y1T866-F1
#
_entry.id   AF-A0A1Y1T866-F1
#
_cell.length_a   1.000
_cell.length_b   1.000
_cell.length_c   1.000
_cell.angle_alpha   90.00
_cell.angle_beta   90.00
_cell.angle_gamma   90.00
#
_symmetry.space_group_name_H-M   'P 1'
#
loop_
_entity.id
_entity.type
_entity.pdbx_description
1 polymer ?
#
loop_
_entity_poly.entity_id
_entity_poly.type
_entity_poly.pdbx_seq_one_letter_code
_entity_poly.pdbx_strand_id
1 'polypeptide(L)' 'MSKEETKAKETLLIDLTRTFCIQEINEEYAALCEKLIKKMGRKREVPFKRGKPEIWAAAVISTIGSINFLFDKSFEPYFK' A
#
# COMPACT_ATOMS: atom_id res chain seq x y z
N MET A 1 20.71 1.40 0.62
CA MET A 1 19.83 1.95 1.67
C MET A 1 20.13 1.31 3.01
N SER A 2 20.40 2.13 4.02
CA SER A 2 20.53 1.76 5.42
C SER A 2 19.20 1.22 5.99
N LYS A 3 19.25 0.66 7.21
CA LYS A 3 18.02 0.21 7.91
C LYS A 3 17.09 1.38 8.20
N GLU A 4 17.64 2.52 8.60
CA GLU A 4 16.87 3.74 8.91
C GLU A 4 16.19 4.30 7.66
N GLU A 5 16.91 4.40 6.54
CA GLU A 5 16.32 4.83 5.26
C GLU A 5 15.21 3.88 4.80
N THR A 6 15.39 2.58 5.03
CA THR A 6 14.35 1.59 4.71
C THR A 6 13.10 1.80 5.56
N LYS A 7 13.29 2.11 6.85
CA LYS A 7 12.17 2.36 7.76
C LYS A 7 11.46 3.67 7.44
N ALA A 8 12.20 4.73 7.13
CA ALA A 8 11.63 6.01 6.69
C ALA A 8 10.80 5.83 5.41
N LYS A 9 11.32 5.05 4.44
CA LYS A 9 10.59 4.73 3.22
C LYS A 9 9.35 3.86 3.49
N GLU A 10 9.42 2.92 4.42
CA GLU A 10 8.25 2.14 4.86
C GLU A 10 7.16 3.04 5.43
N THR A 11 7.52 3.97 6.33
CA THR A 11 6.57 4.95 6.90
C THR A 11 5.94 5.81 5.80
N LEU A 12 6.73 6.34 4.88
CA LEU A 12 6.22 7.12 3.75
C LEU A 12 5.24 6.32 2.88
N LEU A 13 5.52 5.05 2.61
CA LEU A 13 4.59 4.18 1.87
C LEU A 13 3.27 3.99 2.63
N ILE A 14 3.34 3.79 3.95
CA ILE A 14 2.15 3.64 4.80
C ILE A 14 1.31 4.92 4.74
N ASP A 15 1.93 6.09 4.88
CA ASP A 15 1.23 7.37 4.85
C ASP A 15 0.56 7.62 3.49
N LEU A 16 1.29 7.43 2.39
CA LEU A 16 0.74 7.59 1.03
C LEU A 16 -0.48 6.69 0.79
N THR A 17 -0.38 5.41 1.16
CA THR A 17 -1.49 4.47 0.97
C THR A 17 -2.65 4.75 1.91
N ARG A 18 -2.37 5.12 3.17
CA ARG A 18 -3.40 5.47 4.15
C ARG A 18 -4.18 6.71 3.74
N THR A 19 -3.50 7.77 3.31
CA THR A 19 -4.15 9.01 2.86
C THR A 19 -5.09 8.71 1.69
N PHE A 20 -4.64 7.98 0.68
CA PHE A 20 -5.47 7.62 -0.46
C PHE A 20 -6.67 6.77 -0.05
N CYS A 21 -6.44 5.69 0.70
CA CYS A 21 -7.53 4.80 1.11
C CYS A 21 -8.58 5.51 1.96
N ILE A 22 -8.18 6.40 2.88
CA ILE A 22 -9.14 7.16 3.71
C ILE A 22 -9.95 8.15 2.86
N GLN A 23 -9.34 8.78 1.86
CA GLN A 23 -10.00 9.77 1.01
C GLN A 23 -10.94 9.13 -0.02
N GLU A 24 -10.50 8.02 -0.63
CA GLU A 24 -11.11 7.51 -1.86
C GLU A 24 -11.75 6.12 -1.70
N ILE A 25 -11.45 5.38 -0.63
CA ILE A 25 -11.94 4.01 -0.43
C ILE A 25 -12.61 3.85 0.95
N ASN A 26 -11.87 3.37 1.96
CA ASN A 26 -12.27 3.29 3.36
C ASN A 26 -11.07 2.94 4.26
N GLU A 27 -11.33 2.88 5.58
CA GLU A 27 -10.32 2.53 6.59
C GLU A 27 -9.84 1.07 6.52
N GLU A 28 -10.70 0.14 6.09
CA GLU A 28 -10.33 -1.28 5.97
C GLU A 28 -9.21 -1.49 4.93
N TYR A 29 -9.32 -0.83 3.78
CA TYR A 29 -8.28 -0.86 2.75
C TYR A 29 -6.97 -0.23 3.21
N ALA A 30 -7.03 0.84 4.02
CA ALA A 30 -5.84 1.44 4.61
C ALA A 30 -5.10 0.44 5.53
N ALA A 31 -5.85 -0.28 6.38
CA ALA A 31 -5.29 -1.29 7.28
C ALA A 31 -4.69 -2.48 6.51
N LEU A 32 -5.33 -2.93 5.42
CA LEU A 32 -4.82 -3.99 4.55
C LEU A 32 -3.52 -3.58 3.84
N CYS A 33 -3.46 -2.36 3.30
CA CYS A 33 -2.26 -1.81 2.68
C CYS A 33 -1.09 -1.74 3.68
N GLU A 34 -1.33 -1.19 4.87
CA GLU A 34 -0.33 -1.10 5.94
C GLU A 34 0.21 -2.47 6.33
N LYS A 35 -0.68 -3.48 6.45
CA LYS A 35 -0.30 -4.87 6.74
C LYS A 35 0.59 -5.45 5.65
N LEU A 36 0.29 -5.21 4.37
CA LEU A 36 1.10 -5.67 3.25
C LEU A 36 2.49 -4.99 3.24
N ILE A 37 2.53 -3.67 3.43
CA ILE A 37 3.79 -2.90 3.48
C ILE A 37 4.68 -3.39 4.62
N LYS A 38 4.15 -3.53 5.83
CA LYS A 38 4.90 -4.06 6.99
C LYS A 38 5.38 -5.50 6.78
N LYS A 39 4.66 -6.32 6.01
CA LYS A 39 5.14 -7.67 5.64
C LYS A 39 6.30 -7.60 4.67
N MET A 40 6.24 -6.70 3.67
CA MET A 40 7.34 -6.50 2.73
C MET A 40 8.60 -5.95 3.41
N GLY A 41 8.45 -5.03 4.37
CA GLY A 41 9.57 -4.46 5.12
C GLY A 41 10.34 -5.44 6.00
N ARG A 42 9.72 -6.58 6.35
CA ARG A 42 10.36 -7.67 7.11
C ARG A 42 11.11 -8.69 6.25
N LYS A 43 11.02 -8.61 4.92
CA LYS A 43 11.75 -9.53 4.02
C LYS A 43 13.26 -9.29 4.12
N ARG A 44 14.06 -10.36 3.98
CA ARG A 44 15.54 -10.28 3.91
C ARG A 44 15.98 -9.27 2.85
N GLU A 45 15.36 -9.36 1.67
CA GLU A 45 15.45 -8.36 0.62
C GLU A 45 14.14 -7.57 0.56
N VAL A 46 14.16 -6.34 1.08
CA VAL A 46 12.99 -5.47 1.10
C VAL A 46 12.76 -4.89 -0.31
N PRO A 47 11.63 -5.23 -0.95
CA PRO A 47 11.45 -4.95 -2.37
C PRO A 47 11.31 -3.46 -2.68
N PHE A 48 10.71 -2.69 -1.77
CA PHE A 48 10.53 -1.25 -1.93
C PHE A 48 11.78 -0.41 -1.66
N LYS A 49 12.95 -1.02 -1.39
CA LYS A 49 14.23 -0.28 -1.35
C LYS A 49 14.53 0.38 -2.71
N ARG A 50 14.15 -0.27 -3.81
CA ARG A 50 14.27 0.29 -5.17
C ARG A 50 12.96 0.87 -5.67
N GLY A 51 13.04 1.76 -6.65
CA GLY A 51 11.87 2.42 -7.25
C GLY A 51 11.30 3.56 -6.40
N LYS A 52 10.36 4.30 -6.99
CA LYS A 52 9.72 5.46 -6.36
C LYS A 52 8.65 5.03 -5.34
N PRO A 53 8.55 5.66 -4.16
CA PRO A 53 7.52 5.38 -3.16
C PRO A 53 6.09 5.41 -3.72
N GLU A 54 5.81 6.36 -4.61
CA GLU A 54 4.49 6.59 -5.21
C GLU A 54 4.08 5.41 -6.11
N ILE A 55 5.04 4.85 -6.86
CA ILE A 55 4.80 3.65 -7.69
C ILE A 55 4.48 2.45 -6.79
N TRP A 56 5.20 2.31 -5.68
CA TRP A 56 4.91 1.24 -4.71
C TRP A 56 3.58 1.41 -4.00
N ALA A 57 3.19 2.64 -3.65
CA ALA A 57 1.90 2.93 -3.05
C ALA A 57 0.76 2.54 -4.00
N ALA A 58 0.83 2.98 -5.27
CA ALA A 58 -0.13 2.60 -6.30
C ALA A 58 -0.19 1.09 -6.51
N ALA A 59 0.96 0.41 -6.56
CA ALA A 59 1.02 -1.04 -6.72
C ALA A 59 0.41 -1.80 -5.52
N VAL A 60 0.64 -1.32 -4.29
CA VAL A 60 0.05 -1.88 -3.07
C VAL A 60 -1.47 -1.73 -3.09
N ILE A 61 -1.98 -0.51 -3.35
CA ILE A 61 -3.42 -0.23 -3.42
C ILE A 61 -4.06 -1.06 -4.53
N SER A 62 -3.47 -1.09 -5.72
CA SER A 62 -3.99 -1.87 -6.85
C SER A 62 -4.00 -3.37 -6.55
N THR A 63 -2.96 -3.90 -5.90
CA THR A 63 -2.91 -5.32 -5.52
C THR A 63 -4.00 -5.68 -4.51
N ILE A 64 -4.14 -4.88 -3.44
CA ILE A 64 -5.19 -5.08 -2.44
C ILE A 64 -6.57 -4.89 -3.07
N GLY A 65 -6.73 -3.86 -3.89
CA GLY A 65 -7.92 -3.56 -4.68
C GLY A 65 -8.39 -4.74 -5.52
N SER A 66 -7.51 -5.27 -6.37
CA SER A 66 -7.83 -6.36 -7.28
C SER A 66 -8.21 -7.65 -6.54
N ILE A 67 -7.55 -7.97 -5.43
CA ILE A 67 -7.86 -9.18 -4.64
C ILE A 67 -9.22 -9.05 -3.93
N ASN A 68 -9.67 -7.83 -3.63
CA ASN A 68 -10.92 -7.55 -2.92
C ASN A 68 -12.01 -6.98 -3.84
N PHE A 69 -11.90 -7.19 -5.16
CA PHE A 69 -12.91 -6.76 -6.15
C PHE A 69 -13.22 -5.26 -6.18
N LEU A 70 -12.31 -4.41 -5.68
CA LEU A 70 -12.48 -2.95 -5.60
C LEU A 70 -12.84 -2.31 -6.95
N PHE A 71 -12.36 -2.89 -8.05
CA PHE A 71 -12.56 -2.38 -9.42
C PHE A 71 -13.75 -3.01 -10.15
N ASP A 72 -14.53 -3.88 -9.47
CA ASP A 72 -15.76 -4.46 -9.99
C ASP A 72 -16.96 -3.65 -9.47
N LYS A 73 -17.74 -3.08 -10.39
CA LYS A 73 -18.94 -2.28 -10.08
C LYS A 73 -20.03 -3.06 -9.34
N SER A 74 -19.94 -4.39 -9.33
CA SER A 74 -20.89 -5.27 -8.65
C SER A 74 -20.57 -5.46 -7.16
N PHE A 75 -19.46 -4.91 -6.67
CA PHE A 75 -18.98 -5.02 -5.29
C PHE A 75 -18.82 -3.65 -4.62
N GLU A 76 -18.97 -3.62 -3.29
CA GLU A 76 -18.71 -2.43 -2.47
C GLU A 76 -17.55 -2.71 -1.50
N PRO A 77 -16.63 -1.75 -1.29
CA PRO A 77 -16.56 -0.45 -1.97
C PRO A 77 -16.13 -0.59 -3.45
N TYR A 78 -16.67 0.26 -4.32
CA TYR A 78 -16.22 0.39 -5.72
C TYR A 78 -15.37 1.65 -5.94
N PHE A 79 -14.19 1.48 -6.53
CA PHE A 79 -13.31 2.57 -6.98
C PHE A 79 -13.00 2.43 -8.47
N LYS A 80 -13.05 3.54 -9.22
CA LYS A 80 -12.97 3.56 -10.69
C LYS A 80 -11.55 3.75 -11.21
#